data_AF-A0A521HR08-F1
#
_entry.id   AF-A0A521HR08-F1
#
_cell.length_a   1.000
_cell.length_b   1.000
_cell.length_c   1.000
_cell.angle_alpha   90.00
_cell.angle_beta   90.00
_cell.angle_gamma   90.00
#
_symmetry.space_group_name_H-M   'P 1'
#
loop_
_entity.id
_entity.type
_entity.pdbx_description
1 polymer ?
#
loop_
_entity_poly.entity_id
_entity_poly.type
_entity_poly.pdbx_seq_one_letter_code
_entity_poly.pdbx_strand_id
1 'polypeptide(L)' 'MNMHPVFTIGHSDHSLEAFLALLAQHQVTALADVRSAPYSRRLPQYAKRSLAESLVAAGVAYVYLGEQLGGR' A
#
# COMPACT_ATOMS: atom_id res chain seq x y z
N MET A 1 -26.44 -2.26 8.02
CA MET A 1 -25.00 -2.59 8.17
C MET A 1 -24.24 -1.63 7.27
N ASN A 2 -23.30 -0.85 7.81
CA ASN A 2 -22.43 -0.04 6.96
C ASN A 2 -21.47 -0.98 6.24
N MET A 3 -21.46 -0.91 4.90
CA MET A 3 -20.57 -1.71 4.08
C MET A 3 -19.25 -0.93 3.95
N HIS A 4 -18.16 -1.52 4.43
CA HIS A 4 -16.82 -0.96 4.23
C HIS A 4 -16.22 -1.63 2.99
N PRO A 5 -16.14 -0.95 1.83
CA PRO A 5 -15.60 -1.55 0.62
C PRO A 5 -14.12 -1.89 0.83
N VAL A 6 -13.72 -3.07 0.35
CA VAL A 6 -12.33 -3.50 0.31
C VAL A 6 -11.84 -3.39 -1.13
N PHE A 7 -10.73 -2.67 -1.31
CA PHE A 7 -10.07 -2.53 -2.60
C PHE A 7 -8.77 -3.33 -2.62
N THR A 8 -8.40 -3.79 -3.80
CA THR A 8 -7.10 -4.40 -4.06
C THR A 8 -6.28 -3.50 -4.96
N ILE A 9 -4.99 -3.36 -4.70
CA ILE A 9 -4.08 -2.60 -5.55
C ILE A 9 -2.73 -3.30 -5.65
N GLY A 10 -2.21 -3.40 -6.88
CA GLY A 10 -0.81 -3.75 -7.15
C GLY A 10 -0.07 -2.51 -7.62
N HIS A 11 1.24 -2.44 -7.35
CA HIS A 11 2.02 -1.25 -7.72
C HIS A 11 2.65 -1.31 -9.13
N SER A 12 2.70 -2.49 -9.78
CA SER A 12 3.33 -2.68 -11.11
C SER A 12 4.65 -1.90 -11.27
N ASP A 13 4.69 -0.97 -12.21
CA ASP A 13 5.68 0.06 -12.52
C ASP A 13 5.12 1.48 -12.32
N HIS A 14 3.97 1.61 -11.64
CA HIS A 14 3.40 2.91 -11.30
C HIS A 14 4.42 3.76 -10.53
N SER A 15 4.54 5.03 -10.92
CA SER A 15 5.20 6.03 -10.07
C SER A 15 4.49 6.09 -8.71
N LEU A 16 5.22 6.51 -7.67
CA LEU A 16 4.62 6.69 -6.34
C LEU A 16 3.44 7.66 -6.38
N GLU A 17 3.56 8.74 -7.16
CA GLU A 17 2.51 9.73 -7.35
C GLU A 17 1.24 9.13 -7.95
N ALA A 18 1.36 8.35 -9.03
CA ALA A 18 0.21 7.70 -9.66
C ALA A 18 -0.46 6.71 -8.70
N PHE A 19 0.33 5.98 -7.92
CA PHE A 19 -0.18 5.06 -6.91
C PHE A 19 -0.97 5.79 -5.82
N LEU A 20 -0.43 6.89 -5.27
CA LEU A 20 -1.13 7.70 -4.27
C LEU A 20 -2.39 8.36 -4.84
N ALA A 21 -2.36 8.80 -6.10
CA ALA A 21 -3.54 9.35 -6.77
C ALA A 21 -4.68 8.32 -6.88
N LEU A 22 -4.37 7.04 -7.15
CA LEU A 22 -5.37 5.96 -7.16
C LEU A 22 -6.00 5.76 -5.77
N LEU A 23 -5.20 5.80 -4.71
CA LEU A 23 -5.73 5.71 -3.34
C LEU A 23 -6.66 6.88 -3.02
N ALA A 24 -6.26 8.10 -3.37
CA ALA A 24 -7.05 9.31 -3.15
C ALA A 24 -8.36 9.30 -3.96
N GLN A 25 -8.31 8.87 -5.23
CA GLN A 25 -9.49 8.75 -6.10
C GLN A 25 -10.58 7.86 -5.49
N HIS A 26 -10.18 6.80 -4.78
CA HIS A 26 -11.09 5.87 -4.12
C HIS A 26 -11.30 6.16 -2.64
N GLN A 27 -10.81 7.30 -2.14
CA GLN A 27 -10.91 7.73 -0.74
C GLN A 27 -10.38 6.68 0.24
N VAL A 28 -9.32 5.95 -0.16
CA VAL A 28 -8.67 4.94 0.68
C VAL A 28 -7.86 5.64 1.75
N THR A 29 -8.19 5.38 3.02
CA THR A 29 -7.51 5.97 4.19
C THR A 29 -6.57 5.01 4.90
N ALA A 30 -6.54 3.74 4.50
CA ALA A 30 -5.63 2.73 5.03
C ALA A 30 -5.23 1.71 3.97
N LEU A 31 -3.96 1.30 3.99
CA LEU A 31 -3.40 0.24 3.15
C LEU A 31 -2.87 -0.89 4.02
N ALA A 32 -3.38 -2.10 3.77
CA ALA A 32 -2.86 -3.33 4.35
C ALA A 32 -1.87 -3.98 3.38
N ASP A 33 -0.59 -4.01 3.75
CA ASP A 33 0.46 -4.66 2.96
C ASP A 33 0.57 -6.13 3.35
N VAL A 34 0.02 -6.99 2.51
CA VAL A 34 -0.01 -8.45 2.68
C VAL A 34 1.19 -9.14 2.04
N ARG A 35 2.18 -8.40 1.51
CA ARG A 35 3.36 -9.00 0.86
C ARG A 35 4.23 -9.70 1.91
N SER A 36 4.56 -10.97 1.68
CA SER A 36 5.46 -11.73 2.55
C SER A 36 6.85 -11.08 2.65
N ALA A 37 7.34 -10.55 1.52
CA ALA A 37 8.59 -9.78 1.44
C ALA A 37 8.30 -8.39 0.84
N PRO A 38 8.01 -7.36 1.67
CA PRO A 38 7.71 -5.99 1.21
C PRO A 38 9.01 -5.23 0.88
N TYR A 39 9.84 -5.84 0.02
CA TYR A 39 11.11 -5.32 -0.44
C TYR A 39 11.13 -5.31 -1.97
N SER A 40 11.70 -4.26 -2.55
CA SER A 40 11.86 -4.14 -4.00
C SER A 40 13.19 -3.48 -4.33
N ARG A 41 14.04 -4.20 -5.06
CA ARG A 41 15.30 -3.64 -5.58
C ARG A 41 15.08 -2.72 -6.78
N ARG A 42 14.06 -3.01 -7.60
CA ARG A 42 13.75 -2.27 -8.83
C ARG A 42 12.99 -0.97 -8.54
N LEU A 43 12.14 -0.97 -7.52
CA LEU A 43 11.32 0.16 -7.14
C LEU A 43 11.46 0.43 -5.63
N PRO A 44 12.57 1.05 -5.19
CA PRO A 44 12.86 1.29 -3.78
C PRO A 44 11.76 2.04 -3.03
N GLN A 45 10.98 2.88 -3.72
CA GLN A 45 9.83 3.59 -3.15
C GLN A 45 8.74 2.65 -2.60
N TYR A 46 8.66 1.40 -3.08
CA TYR A 46 7.73 0.39 -2.58
C TYR A 46 8.33 -0.56 -1.54
N ALA A 47 9.57 -0.31 -1.08
CA ALA A 47 10.09 -0.95 0.11
C ALA A 47 9.28 -0.50 1.33
N LYS A 48 9.04 -1.41 2.28
CA LYS A 48 8.17 -1.20 3.46
C LYS A 48 8.30 0.18 4.11
N ARG A 49 9.53 0.59 4.42
CA ARG A 49 9.79 1.87 5.10
C ARG A 49 9.41 3.07 4.22
N SER A 50 9.93 3.14 3.00
CA SER A 50 9.68 4.25 2.08
C SER A 50 8.20 4.36 1.70
N LEU A 51 7.53 3.23 1.52
CA LEU A 51 6.09 3.19 1.26
C LEU A 51 5.29 3.70 2.46
N ALA A 52 5.63 3.26 3.67
CA ALA A 52 4.97 3.71 4.89
C ALA A 52 5.12 5.23 5.10
N GLU A 53 6.33 5.77 4.94
CA GLU A 53 6.59 7.21 5.04
C GLU A 53 5.76 8.01 4.02
N SER A 54 5.69 7.53 2.77
CA SER A 54 4.93 8.18 1.70
C SER A 54 3.42 8.15 1.94
N LEU A 55 2.89 7.01 2.42
CA LEU A 55 1.47 6.86 2.72
C LEU A 55 1.06 7.75 3.89
N VAL A 56 1.86 7.79 4.97
CA VAL A 56 1.61 8.66 6.13
C VAL A 56 1.60 10.13 5.70
N ALA A 57 2.55 10.55 4.85
CA ALA A 57 2.57 11.91 4.30
C ALA A 57 1.32 12.24 3.47
N ALA A 58 0.71 11.23 2.83
CA ALA A 58 -0.53 11.35 2.07
C ALA A 58 -1.80 11.16 2.92
N GLY A 59 -1.69 10.99 4.25
CA GLY A 59 -2.83 10.77 5.14
C GLY A 59 -3.42 9.36 5.07
N VAL A 60 -2.68 8.38 4.52
CA VAL A 60 -3.07 6.98 4.44
C VAL A 60 -2.33 6.17 5.50
N ALA A 61 -3.06 5.50 6.38
CA ALA A 61 -2.47 4.59 7.37
C ALA A 61 -1.83 3.39 6.66
N TYR A 62 -0.66 2.96 7.14
CA TYR A 62 0.01 1.76 6.64
C TYR A 62 0.01 0.67 7.70
N VAL A 63 -0.50 -0.51 7.35
CA VAL A 63 -0.51 -1.69 8.22
C VAL A 63 0.20 -2.81 7.49
N TYR A 64 1.27 -3.35 8.09
CA TYR A 64 1.93 -4.53 7.56
C TYR A 64 1.26 -5.79 8.09
N LEU A 65 0.72 -6.62 7.19
CA LEU A 65 0.07 -7.90 7.50
C LEU A 65 0.73 -9.09 6.78
N GLY A 66 1.92 -8.90 6.22
CA GLY A 66 2.64 -9.97 5.52
C GLY A 66 3.02 -11.16 6.41
N GLU A 67 3.14 -10.98 7.72
CA GLU A 67 3.37 -12.11 8.66
C GLU A 67 2.15 -13.03 8.79
N GLN A 68 0.95 -12.45 8.75
CA GLN A 68 -0.32 -13.14 8.96
C GLN A 68 -0.93 -13.64 7.63
N LEU A 69 -0.79 -12.83 6.57
CA LEU A 69 -1.50 -12.99 5.30
C LEU A 69 -0.58 -13.20 4.09
N GLY A 70 0.74 -13.17 4.29
CA GLY A 70 1.70 -13.41 3.22
C GLY A 70 1.73 -14.88 2.81
N GLY A 71 1.65 -15.15 1.50
CA GLY A 71 1.87 -16.47 0.94
C GLY A 71 3.30 -16.98 1.21
N ARG A 72 3.45 -18.27 1.52
CA ARG A 72 4.75 -18.92 1.70
C ARG A 72 5.05 -19.81 0.50
#